data_AF-A0A7C2LE32-F1
#
_entry.id   AF-A0A7C2LE32-F1
#
_cell.length_a   1.000
_cell.length_b   1.000
_cell.length_c   1.000
_cell.angle_alpha   90.00
_cell.angle_beta   90.00
_cell.angle_gamma   90.00
#
_symmetry.space_group_name_H-M   'P 1'
#
loop_
_entity.id
_entity.type
_entity.pdbx_description
1 polymer ?
#
loop_
_entity_poly.entity_id
_entity_poly.type
_entity_poly.pdbx_seq_one_letter_code
_entity_poly.pdbx_strand_id
1 'polypeptide(L)'
;MLFEQGFYEEAISVAYYATLWAARALLLTEGAEPRTHEGVRTMLGLYFIRTGKLPNEVGRLFTRRLDDRMSADYSADAFLTSEDAEDALHQAERFIEAVRPLVENYLEGEG
;
A
#
# COMPACT_ATOMS: atom_id res chain seq x y z
N MET A 1 12.48 5.25 -14.06
CA MET A 1 12.25 5.26 -15.52
C MET A 1 10.74 5.17 -15.88
N LEU A 2 9.89 5.99 -15.25
CA LEU A 2 8.47 6.19 -15.63
C LEU A 2 8.02 7.62 -15.25
N PHE A 3 8.54 8.12 -14.12
CA PHE A 3 8.40 9.50 -13.66
C PHE A 3 8.88 10.57 -14.67
N GLU A 4 9.95 10.28 -15.42
CA GLU A 4 10.60 11.24 -16.33
C GLU A 4 9.86 11.46 -17.66
N GLN A 5 8.76 10.73 -17.94
CA GLN A 5 8.05 10.80 -19.22
C GLN A 5 6.60 11.32 -19.13
N GLY A 6 6.16 11.82 -17.96
CA GLY A 6 4.80 12.35 -17.78
C GLY A 6 3.73 11.29 -17.49
N PHE A 7 4.13 10.04 -17.28
CA PHE A 7 3.24 8.93 -16.90
C PHE A 7 3.02 8.88 -15.37
N TYR A 8 2.53 9.98 -14.81
CA TYR A 8 2.30 10.10 -13.37
C TYR A 8 1.25 9.09 -12.87
N GLU A 9 0.24 8.82 -13.69
CA GLU A 9 -0.78 7.80 -13.42
C GLU A 9 -0.17 6.42 -13.22
N GLU A 10 0.70 6.00 -14.14
CA GLU A 10 1.34 4.69 -14.09
C GLU A 10 2.26 4.54 -12.87
N ALA A 11 3.01 5.60 -12.53
CA ALA A 11 3.84 5.62 -11.33
C ALA A 11 2.99 5.46 -10.05
N ILE A 12 1.86 6.15 -9.97
CA ILE A 12 0.91 6.05 -8.85
C ILE A 12 0.30 4.64 -8.79
N SER A 13 -0.09 4.07 -9.92
CA SER A 13 -0.63 2.71 -9.98
C SER A 13 0.37 1.66 -9.51
N VAL A 14 1.62 1.76 -9.96
CA VAL A 14 2.70 0.85 -9.54
C VAL A 14 2.95 0.97 -8.03
N ALA A 15 3.05 2.20 -7.51
CA ALA A 15 3.22 2.46 -6.08
C ALA A 15 2.07 1.86 -5.25
N TYR A 16 0.83 2.05 -5.69
CA TYR A 16 -0.35 1.49 -5.03
C TYR A 16 -0.32 -0.05 -5.00
N TYR A 17 -0.09 -0.70 -6.15
CA TYR A 17 -0.10 -2.17 -6.20
C TYR A 17 1.06 -2.78 -5.42
N ALA A 18 2.24 -2.17 -5.43
CA ALA A 18 3.36 -2.60 -4.59
C ALA A 18 2.97 -2.59 -3.10
N THR A 19 2.30 -1.53 -2.66
CA THR A 19 1.80 -1.39 -1.29
C THR A 19 0.71 -2.42 -0.97
N LEU A 20 -0.25 -2.64 -1.89
CA LEU A 20 -1.33 -3.62 -1.75
C LEU A 20 -0.78 -5.04 -1.61
N TRP A 21 0.23 -5.40 -2.41
CA TRP A 21 0.84 -6.73 -2.38
C TRP A 21 1.66 -6.94 -1.11
N ALA A 22 2.41 -5.94 -0.65
CA ALA A 22 3.10 -5.99 0.63
C ALA A 22 2.10 -6.20 1.79
N ALA A 23 0.99 -5.47 1.80
CA ALA A 23 -0.07 -5.64 2.81
C ALA A 23 -0.69 -7.04 2.77
N ARG A 24 -0.93 -7.60 1.57
CA ARG A 24 -1.42 -8.98 1.40
C ARG A 24 -0.41 -10.00 1.91
N ALA A 25 0.87 -9.86 1.54
CA ALA A 25 1.93 -10.76 2.01
C ALA A 25 2.00 -10.78 3.53
N LEU A 26 1.88 -9.61 4.17
CA LEU A 26 1.84 -9.50 5.62
C LEU A 26 0.57 -10.16 6.20
N LEU A 27 -0.60 -9.97 5.60
CA LEU A 27 -1.83 -10.61 6.07
C LEU A 27 -1.78 -12.15 5.99
N LEU A 28 -1.07 -12.70 4.99
CA LEU A 28 -0.87 -14.14 4.88
C LEU A 28 -0.09 -14.70 6.07
N THR A 29 0.80 -13.93 6.72
CA THR A 29 1.53 -14.40 7.92
C THR A 29 0.58 -14.63 9.10
N GLU A 30 -0.61 -14.02 9.09
CA GLU A 30 -1.69 -14.21 10.08
C GLU A 30 -2.80 -15.14 9.56
N GLY A 31 -2.60 -15.77 8.39
CA GLY A 31 -3.60 -16.63 7.75
C GLY A 31 -4.81 -15.88 7.19
N ALA A 32 -4.71 -14.56 6.97
CA ALA A 32 -5.80 -13.73 6.47
C ALA A 32 -5.69 -13.53 4.93
N GLU A 33 -6.76 -13.88 4.21
CA GLU A 33 -6.84 -13.79 2.74
C GLU A 33 -7.98 -12.86 2.27
N PRO A 34 -7.79 -11.54 2.27
CA PRO A 34 -8.78 -10.59 1.78
C PRO A 34 -8.98 -10.68 0.26
N ARG A 35 -10.24 -10.71 -0.18
CA ARG A 35 -10.62 -10.79 -1.61
C ARG A 35 -10.83 -9.43 -2.28
N THR A 36 -10.84 -8.34 -1.52
CA THR A 36 -11.08 -6.98 -2.01
C THR A 36 -10.01 -6.02 -1.47
N HIS A 37 -9.81 -4.88 -2.14
CA HIS A 37 -8.86 -3.86 -1.67
C HIS A 37 -9.27 -3.29 -0.31
N GLU A 38 -10.57 -3.01 -0.12
CA GLU A 38 -11.11 -2.59 1.17
C GLU A 38 -10.91 -3.65 2.27
N GLY A 39 -11.02 -4.94 1.90
CA GLY A 39 -10.73 -6.05 2.79
C GLY A 39 -9.29 -6.05 3.29
N VAL A 40 -8.33 -5.78 2.40
CA VAL A 40 -6.90 -5.64 2.78
C VAL A 40 -6.72 -4.53 3.81
N ARG A 41 -7.28 -3.34 3.56
CA ARG A 41 -7.16 -2.20 4.49
C ARG A 41 -7.77 -2.52 5.86
N THR A 42 -8.94 -3.15 5.86
CA THR A 42 -9.68 -3.49 7.08
C THR A 42 -8.91 -4.51 7.92
N MET A 43 -8.44 -5.58 7.28
CA MET A 43 -7.68 -6.63 7.95
C MET A 43 -6.33 -6.12 8.42
N LEU A 44 -5.62 -5.30 7.64
CA LEU A 44 -4.35 -4.71 8.07
C LEU A 44 -4.52 -3.89 9.37
N GLY A 45 -5.60 -3.10 9.44
CA GLY A 45 -5.97 -2.36 10.64
C GLY A 45 -6.26 -3.26 11.83
N LEU A 46 -6.95 -4.37 11.61
CA LEU A 46 -7.33 -5.32 12.66
C LEU A 46 -6.13 -6.10 13.21
N TYR A 47 -5.31 -6.68 12.34
CA TYR A 47 -4.27 -7.64 12.72
C TYR A 47 -2.95 -6.99 13.13
N PHE A 48 -2.60 -5.83 12.55
CA PHE A 48 -1.28 -5.24 12.72
C PHE A 48 -1.28 -3.86 13.39
N ILE A 49 -2.26 -3.00 13.06
CA ILE A 49 -2.27 -1.64 13.62
C ILE A 49 -2.85 -1.62 15.04
N ARG A 50 -4.06 -2.20 15.22
CA ARG A 50 -4.72 -2.24 16.53
C ARG A 50 -3.96 -3.07 17.56
N THR A 51 -3.17 -4.04 17.11
CA THR A 51 -2.31 -4.88 17.94
C THR A 51 -0.98 -4.22 18.27
N GLY A 52 -0.65 -3.08 17.67
CA GLY A 52 0.60 -2.36 17.87
C GLY A 52 1.81 -2.94 17.14
N LYS A 53 1.63 -3.98 16.30
CA LYS A 53 2.70 -4.55 15.46
C LYS A 53 3.15 -3.59 14.36
N LEU A 54 2.24 -2.74 13.88
CA LEU A 54 2.53 -1.62 13.00
C LEU A 54 2.06 -0.30 13.61
N PRO A 55 2.83 0.80 13.46
CA PRO A 55 2.39 2.12 13.87
C PRO A 55 1.15 2.60 13.11
N ASN A 56 0.34 3.45 13.76
CA ASN A 56 -0.85 4.03 13.15
C ASN A 56 -0.52 4.87 11.89
N GLU A 57 0.65 5.52 11.86
CA GLU A 57 1.10 6.27 10.68
C GLU A 57 1.27 5.39 9.45
N VAL A 58 1.70 4.12 9.60
CA VAL A 58 1.88 3.19 8.48
C VAL A 58 0.52 2.85 7.86
N GLY A 59 -0.51 2.67 8.67
CA GLY A 59 -1.88 2.50 8.17
C GLY A 59 -2.42 3.69 7.38
N ARG A 60 -1.95 4.90 7.70
CA ARG A 60 -2.32 6.11 6.97
C ARG A 60 -1.64 6.22 5.61
N LEU A 61 -0.49 5.57 5.41
CA LEU A 61 0.16 5.48 4.09
C LEU A 61 -0.73 4.70 3.10
N PHE A 62 -1.52 3.74 3.59
CA PHE A 62 -2.54 3.03 2.82
C PHE A 62 -3.83 3.86 2.69
N THR A 63 -3.75 5.02 2.04
CA THR A 63 -4.85 5.99 1.97
C THR A 63 -6.01 5.55 1.07
N ARG A 64 -7.23 5.87 1.51
CA ARG A 64 -8.47 5.71 0.72
C ARG A 64 -8.45 6.50 -0.60
N ARG A 65 -7.75 7.63 -0.67
CA ARG A 65 -7.65 8.44 -1.91
C ARG A 65 -6.97 7.70 -3.06
N LEU A 66 -5.89 6.97 -2.78
CA LEU A 66 -5.22 6.15 -3.80
C LEU A 66 -6.09 4.96 -4.21
N ASP A 67 -6.77 4.33 -3.24
CA ASP A 67 -7.71 3.24 -3.49
C ASP A 67 -8.92 3.69 -4.33
N ASP A 68 -9.47 4.87 -4.06
CA ASP A 68 -10.54 5.49 -4.84
C ASP A 68 -10.04 5.83 -6.27
N ARG A 69 -8.81 6.34 -6.42
CA ARG A 69 -8.17 6.59 -7.74
C ARG A 69 -7.97 5.30 -8.54
N MET A 70 -7.68 4.17 -7.88
CA MET A 70 -7.42 2.89 -8.55
C MET A 70 -8.69 2.03 -8.75
N SER A 71 -9.76 2.30 -8.00
CA SER A 71 -11.04 1.58 -8.09
C SER A 71 -12.07 2.24 -9.00
N ALA A 72 -11.85 3.50 -9.41
CA ALA A 72 -12.80 4.25 -10.21
C ALA A 72 -12.48 4.20 -11.72
N ASP A 73 -13.44 3.68 -12.49
CA ASP A 73 -13.79 4.24 -13.80
C ASP A 73 -14.19 5.73 -13.59
N TYR A 74 -13.26 6.69 -13.73
CA TYR A 74 -13.36 8.17 -13.86
C TYR A 74 -12.25 8.88 -13.04
N SER A 75 -11.70 10.05 -13.42
CA SER A 75 -12.07 11.05 -14.43
C SER A 75 -10.82 11.58 -15.14
N ALA A 76 -10.92 11.79 -16.45
CA ALA A 76 -9.91 12.46 -17.27
C ALA A 76 -9.66 13.95 -16.87
N ASP A 77 -10.27 14.43 -15.78
CA ASP A 77 -10.27 15.82 -15.34
C ASP A 77 -9.35 16.08 -14.13
N ALA A 78 -8.80 15.05 -13.49
CA ALA A 78 -7.82 15.21 -12.42
C ALA A 78 -6.41 15.27 -13.03
N PHE A 79 -5.85 16.48 -13.16
CA PHE A 79 -4.45 16.66 -13.55
C PHE A 79 -3.55 16.10 -12.45
N LEU A 80 -3.03 14.89 -12.67
CA LEU A 80 -1.99 14.31 -11.82
C LEU A 80 -0.68 15.06 -12.05
N THR A 81 -0.04 15.45 -10.95
CA THR A 81 1.23 16.16 -10.98
C THR A 81 2.39 15.20 -10.76
N SER A 82 3.61 15.66 -11.07
CA SER A 82 4.83 14.95 -10.65
C SER A 82 4.90 14.83 -9.13
N GLU A 83 4.46 15.84 -8.38
CA GLU A 83 4.43 15.83 -6.91
C GLU A 83 3.50 14.72 -6.38
N ASP A 84 2.30 14.55 -6.97
CA ASP A 84 1.39 13.44 -6.61
C ASP A 84 2.06 12.06 -6.80
N ALA A 85 2.79 11.88 -7.90
CA ALA A 85 3.45 10.63 -8.19
C ALA A 85 4.65 10.38 -7.28
N GLU A 86 5.41 11.43 -6.95
CA GLU A 86 6.54 11.36 -6.03
C GLU A 86 6.07 11.03 -4.62
N ASP A 87 5.00 11.69 -4.15
CA ASP A 87 4.36 11.40 -2.88
C ASP A 87 3.86 9.96 -2.81
N ALA A 88 3.22 9.45 -3.87
CA ALA A 88 2.74 8.07 -3.91
C ALA A 88 3.90 7.06 -3.83
N LEU A 89 4.99 7.30 -4.55
CA LEU A 89 6.19 6.47 -4.50
C LEU A 89 6.82 6.47 -3.11
N HIS A 90 7.03 7.65 -2.51
CA HIS A 90 7.59 7.75 -1.17
C HIS A 90 6.69 7.09 -0.11
N GLN A 91 5.37 7.20 -0.24
CA GLN A 91 4.43 6.51 0.67
C GLN A 91 4.54 5.00 0.53
N ALA A 92 4.63 4.49 -0.69
CA ALA A 92 4.78 3.06 -0.95
C ALA A 92 6.10 2.51 -0.40
N GLU A 93 7.21 3.20 -0.63
CA GLU A 93 8.53 2.83 -0.10
C GLU A 93 8.51 2.74 1.43
N ARG A 94 8.04 3.79 2.11
CA ARG A 94 7.93 3.82 3.58
C ARG A 94 7.04 2.72 4.13
N PHE A 95 5.96 2.38 3.43
CA PHE A 95 5.08 1.29 3.83
C PHE A 95 5.78 -0.07 3.70
N ILE A 96 6.44 -0.32 2.57
CA ILE A 96 7.16 -1.57 2.31
C ILE A 96 8.31 -1.74 3.31
N GLU A 97 9.05 -0.68 3.62
CA GLU A 97 10.10 -0.70 4.65
C GLU A 97 9.57 -1.06 6.03
N ALA A 98 8.38 -0.58 6.41
CA ALA A 98 7.77 -0.92 7.68
C ALA A 98 7.25 -2.37 7.75
N VAL A 99 6.78 -2.90 6.61
CA VAL A 99 6.18 -4.25 6.52
C VAL A 99 7.24 -5.34 6.37
N ARG A 100 8.32 -5.06 5.63
CA ARG A 100 9.36 -6.04 5.27
C ARG A 100 9.88 -6.86 6.47
N PRO A 101 10.28 -6.25 7.60
CA PRO A 101 10.82 -7.02 8.73
C PRO A 101 9.82 -8.02 9.30
N LEU A 102 8.52 -7.68 9.32
CA LEU A 102 7.49 -8.58 9.84
C LEU A 102 7.29 -9.81 8.95
N VAL A 103 7.41 -9.64 7.64
CA VAL A 103 7.34 -10.74 6.68
C VAL A 103 8.62 -11.60 6.74
N GLU A 104 9.79 -10.98 6.82
CA GLU A 104 11.07 -11.68 6.92
C GLU A 104 11.13 -12.53 8.20
N ASN A 105 10.74 -11.99 9.35
CA ASN A 105 10.68 -12.74 10.62
C ASN A 105 9.76 -13.98 10.53
N TYR A 106 8.64 -13.87 9.82
CA TYR A 106 7.74 -15.00 9.59
C TYR A 106 8.41 -16.09 8.72
N LEU A 107 9.13 -15.70 7.68
CA LEU A 107 9.83 -16.64 6.79
C LEU A 107 11.01 -17.33 7.47
N GLU A 108 11.67 -16.65 8.42
CA GLU A 108 12.78 -17.19 9.21
C GLU A 108 12.30 -18.07 10.37
N GLY A 109 11.00 -18.11 10.65
CA GLY A 109 10.39 -18.95 11.69
C GLY A 109 10.43 -18.34 13.09
N GLU A 110 10.67 -17.03 13.21
CA GLU A 110 10.66 -16.28 14.48
C GLU A 110 9.27 -15.71 14.83
N GLY A 111 8.20 -16.44 14.48
CA GLY A 111 6.80 -16.04 14.66
C GLY A 111 6.18 -16.41 16.00
#